data_AF-A0A966XSV4-F1
#
_entry.id   AF-A0A966XSV4-F1
#
_cell.length_a   1.000
_cell.length_b   1.000
_cell.length_c   1.000
_cell.angle_alpha   90.00
_cell.angle_beta   90.00
_cell.angle_gamma   90.00
#
_symmetry.space_group_name_H-M   'P 1'
#
loop_
_entity.id
_entity.type
_entity.pdbx_description
1 polymer ?
#
loop_
_entity_poly.entity_id
_entity_poly.type
_entity_poly.pdbx_seq_one_letter_code
_entity_poly.pdbx_strand_id
1 'polypeptide(L)' 'MSRYTLAHLTQLEHEAIYVLRETAAQFDRPALLFSGGK' A
#
# COMPACT_ATOMS: atom_id res chain seq x y z
N MET A 1 10.47 -16.58 15.07
CA MET A 1 10.68 -15.88 13.78
C MET A 1 9.36 -15.53 13.07
N SER A 2 8.35 -16.41 13.01
CA SER A 2 7.05 -16.14 12.33
C SER A 2 6.29 -14.88 12.81
N ARG A 3 6.26 -14.58 14.12
CA ARG A 3 5.52 -13.43 14.66
C ARG A 3 6.09 -12.06 14.22
N TYR A 4 7.41 -11.97 14.00
CA TYR A 4 8.04 -10.76 13.48
C TYR A 4 7.67 -10.52 12.01
N THR A 5 7.67 -11.58 11.20
CA THR A 5 7.25 -11.50 9.79
C THR A 5 5.79 -11.07 9.66
N LEU A 6 4.88 -11.58 10.50
CA LEU A 6 3.48 -11.15 10.52
C LEU A 6 3.34 -9.67 10.89
N ALA A 7 4.03 -9.22 11.95
CA ALA A 7 4.02 -7.81 12.34
C ALA A 7 4.58 -6.89 11.25
N HIS A 8 5.64 -7.32 10.56
CA HIS A 8 6.24 -6.56 9.48
C HIS A 8 5.33 -6.48 8.24
N LEU A 9 4.69 -7.58 7.84
CA LEU A 9 3.74 -7.56 6.71
C LEU A 9 2.53 -6.68 7.01
N THR A 10 1.99 -6.75 8.23
CA THR A 10 0.92 -5.85 8.68
C THR A 10 1.34 -4.39 8.61
N GLN A 11 2.57 -4.06 9.03
CA GLN A 11 3.09 -2.70 8.91
C GLN A 11 3.17 -2.23 7.45
N LEU A 12 3.73 -3.06 6.55
CA LEU A 12 3.82 -2.73 5.12
C LEU A 12 2.44 -2.54 4.47
N GLU A 13 1.46 -3.35 4.85
CA GLU A 13 0.08 -3.22 4.38
C GLU A 13 -0.54 -1.90 4.83
N HIS A 14 -0.36 -1.51 6.10
CA HIS A 14 -0.84 -0.22 6.60
C HIS A 14 -0.19 0.96 5.88
N GLU A 15 1.12 0.93 5.64
CA GLU A 15 1.84 1.97 4.91
C GLU A 15 1.36 2.07 3.45
N ALA A 16 1.17 0.95 2.77
CA ALA A 16 0.66 0.93 1.41
C ALA A 16 -0.77 1.51 1.31
N ILE A 17 -1.66 1.11 2.23
CA ILE A 17 -3.04 1.64 2.30
C ILE A 17 -3.01 3.15 2.56
N TYR A 18 -2.16 3.62 3.47
CA TYR A 18 -2.02 5.04 3.77
C TYR A 18 -1.64 5.82 2.51
N VAL A 19 -0.58 5.41 1.80
CA VAL A 19 -0.13 6.07 0.56
C VAL A 19 -1.22 6.12 -0.51
N LEU A 20 -1.95 5.02 -0.71
CA LEU A 20 -3.04 4.95 -1.68
C LEU A 20 -4.19 5.90 -1.31
N ARG A 21 -4.54 5.99 -0.02
CA ARG A 21 -5.60 6.89 0.46
C ARG A 21 -5.24 8.36 0.34
N GLU A 22 -4.04 8.74 0.77
CA GLU A 22 -3.58 10.12 0.66
C GLU A 22 -3.50 10.54 -0.82
N THR A 23 -3.01 9.67 -1.69
CA THR A 23 -2.98 9.91 -3.13
C THR A 23 -4.39 10.08 -3.71
N ALA A 24 -5.36 9.26 -3.30
CA ALA A 24 -6.74 9.40 -3.75
C ALA A 24 -7.41 10.67 -3.21
N ALA A 25 -7.00 11.16 -2.03
CA ALA A 25 -7.57 12.36 -1.40
C ALA A 25 -6.98 13.67 -1.94
N GLN A 26 -5.70 13.66 -2.32
CA GLN A 26 -4.98 14.87 -2.74
C GLN A 26 -5.12 15.20 -4.24
N PHE A 27 -5.41 14.21 -5.08
CA PHE A 27 -5.43 14.38 -6.54
C PHE A 27 -6.84 14.15 -7.11
N ASP A 28 -7.27 15.03 -8.02
CA ASP A 28 -8.59 14.92 -8.65
C ASP A 28 -8.70 13.75 -9.64
N ARG A 29 -7.59 13.31 -10.24
CA ARG A 29 -7.53 12.28 -11.29
C ARG A 29 -6.37 11.30 -11.09
N PRO A 30 -6.35 10.53 -9.99
CA PRO A 30 -5.30 9.55 -9.75
C PRO A 30 -5.39 8.38 -10.74
N ALA A 31 -4.25 7.77 -11.05
CA ALA A 31 -4.17 6.59 -11.90
C ALA A 31 -3.20 5.58 -11.30
N LEU A 32 -3.50 4.28 -11.45
CA LEU A 32 -2.62 3.19 -11.06
C LEU A 32 -2.03 2.55 -12.32
N LEU A 33 -0.73 2.70 -12.51
CA LEU A 33 -0.01 2.02 -13.59
C LEU A 33 0.24 0.57 -13.18
N PHE A 34 -0.57 -0.33 -13.72
CA PHE A 34 -0.50 -1.76 -13.43
C PHE A 34 -0.04 -2.55 -14.65
N SER A 35 1.09 -3.23 -14.53
CA SER A 35 1.69 -4.05 -15.60
C SER A 35 1.23 -5.51 -15.59
N GLY A 36 0.37 -5.93 -14.63
CA GLY A 36 -0.04 -7.33 -14.49
C GLY A 36 0.99 -8.25 -13.82
N GLY A 37 2.14 -7.69 -13.40
CA GLY A 37 3.17 -8.41 -12.66
C GLY A 37 2.75 -8.77 -11.22
N LYS A 38 3.50 -9.69 -10.62
CA LYS A 38 3.41 -10.00 -9.19
C LYS A 38 4.49 -9.25 -8.44
#